data_AF-A0A496BLH7-F1
#
_entry.id   AF-A0A496BLH7-F1
#
_cell.length_a   1.000
_cell.length_b   1.000
_cell.length_c   1.000
_cell.angle_alpha   90.00
_cell.angle_beta   90.00
_cell.angle_gamma   90.00
#
_symmetry.space_group_name_H-M   'P 1'
#
loop_
_entity.id
_entity.type
_entity.pdbx_description
1 polymer ?
#
loop_
_entity_poly.entity_id
_entity_poly.type
_entity_poly.pdbx_seq_one_letter_code
_entity_poly.pdbx_strand_id
1 'polypeptide(L)'
;MSNKLRERKNYSMEFKLRMLKEYYESGSTKYRLCKKYSVDYVTFSRWEGYFESKTLSLPSDLTELEHQVYMARKKSESSKATGPQTESERLREENLRLRKALAYSELRNEALHELLKIGREQYGIDLLKKAGAKR
;
A
#
# COMPACT_ATOMS: atom_id res chain seq x y z
N MET A 1 37.81 3.97 -32.97
CA MET A 1 37.83 4.00 -31.49
C MET A 1 36.98 2.86 -30.97
N SER A 2 37.59 1.87 -30.32
CA SER A 2 36.92 0.63 -29.93
C SER A 2 35.94 0.87 -28.79
N ASN A 3 34.65 0.63 -29.04
CA ASN A 3 33.60 0.71 -28.04
C ASN A 3 33.65 -0.57 -27.18
N LYS A 4 34.49 -0.57 -26.13
CA LYS A 4 34.51 -1.63 -25.12
C LYS A 4 33.14 -1.66 -24.46
N LEU A 5 32.34 -2.68 -24.76
CA LEU A 5 31.10 -2.99 -24.04
C LEU A 5 31.43 -3.07 -22.54
N ARG A 6 31.03 -2.05 -21.78
CA ARG A 6 31.20 -2.05 -20.32
C ARG A 6 30.47 -3.27 -19.76
N GLU A 7 31.20 -4.13 -19.04
CA GLU A 7 30.60 -5.24 -18.31
C GLU A 7 29.48 -4.71 -17.40
N ARG A 8 28.31 -5.35 -17.45
CA ARG A 8 27.16 -4.97 -16.63
C ARG A 8 27.47 -5.32 -15.17
N LYS A 9 27.91 -4.33 -14.41
CA LYS A 9 28.02 -4.44 -12.95
C LYS A 9 26.61 -4.62 -12.37
N ASN A 10 26.36 -5.79 -11.79
CA ASN A 10 25.13 -6.08 -11.07
C ASN A 10 25.32 -5.72 -9.59
N TYR A 11 24.42 -4.88 -9.07
CA TYR A 11 24.42 -4.48 -7.66
C TYR A 11 23.22 -5.11 -6.96
N SER A 12 23.44 -5.66 -5.77
CA SER A 12 22.36 -6.23 -4.95
C SER A 12 21.37 -5.16 -4.51
N MET A 13 20.12 -5.56 -4.26
CA MET A 13 19.07 -4.66 -3.78
C MET A 13 19.46 -3.97 -2.47
N GLU A 14 19.99 -4.75 -1.52
CA GLU A 14 20.48 -4.27 -0.23
C GLU A 14 21.56 -3.19 -0.38
N PHE A 15 22.47 -3.36 -1.34
CA PHE A 15 23.51 -2.37 -1.59
C PHE A 15 22.93 -1.06 -2.12
N LYS A 16 22.00 -1.13 -3.09
CA LYS A 16 21.32 0.04 -3.64
C LYS A 16 20.57 0.82 -2.55
N LEU A 17 19.82 0.10 -1.71
CA LEU A 17 19.04 0.70 -0.61
C LEU A 17 19.93 1.33 0.44
N ARG A 18 21.02 0.65 0.84
CA ARG A 18 21.98 1.19 1.82
C ARG A 18 22.61 2.50 1.33
N MET A 19 23.03 2.54 0.07
CA MET A 19 23.64 3.73 -0.51
C MET A 19 22.64 4.88 -0.64
N LEU A 20 21.38 4.61 -1.02
CA LEU A 20 20.32 5.62 -1.05
C LEU A 20 19.99 6.15 0.35
N LYS A 21 19.92 5.27 1.36
CA LYS A 21 19.72 5.67 2.75
C LYS A 21 20.81 6.65 3.21
N GLU A 22 22.08 6.30 2.98
CA GLU A 22 23.20 7.19 3.34
C GLU A 22 23.17 8.53 2.57
N TYR A 23 22.72 8.53 1.31
CA TYR A 23 22.56 9.76 0.54
C TYR A 23 21.59 10.73 1.22
N TYR A 24 20.39 10.26 1.59
CA TYR A 24 19.37 11.10 2.22
C TYR A 24 19.70 11.45 3.68
N GLU A 25 20.39 10.58 4.42
CA GLU A 25 20.78 10.84 5.82
C GLU A 25 21.98 11.78 5.97
N SER A 26 22.95 11.70 5.06
CA SER A 26 24.21 12.45 5.18
C SER A 26 24.17 13.86 4.59
N GLY A 27 23.15 14.18 3.76
CA GLY A 27 23.12 15.41 2.98
C GLY A 27 24.29 15.56 2.00
N SER A 28 25.03 14.47 1.74
CA SER A 28 26.20 14.49 0.85
C SER A 28 25.78 14.61 -0.61
N THR A 29 26.63 15.20 -1.44
CA THR A 29 26.37 15.21 -2.88
C THR A 29 26.47 13.79 -3.45
N LYS A 30 25.63 13.48 -4.44
CA LYS A 30 25.65 12.21 -5.18
C LYS A 30 27.07 11.88 -5.68
N TYR A 31 27.80 12.89 -6.16
CA TYR A 31 29.18 12.75 -6.62
C TYR A 31 30.13 12.20 -5.54
N ARG A 32 30.08 12.75 -4.31
CA ARG A 32 30.92 12.27 -3.19
C ARG A 32 30.60 10.82 -2.84
N LEU A 33 29.32 10.46 -2.82
CA LEU A 33 28.88 9.11 -2.51
C LEU A 33 29.26 8.10 -3.61
N CYS A 34 29.08 8.49 -4.88
CA CYS A 34 29.51 7.72 -6.05
C CYS A 34 31.01 7.44 -6.02
N LYS A 35 31.83 8.43 -5.65
CA LYS A 35 33.29 8.27 -5.49
C LYS A 35 33.63 7.30 -4.34
N LYS A 36 32.94 7.40 -3.19
CA LYS A 36 33.14 6.51 -2.04
C LYS A 36 32.85 5.05 -2.37
N TYR A 37 31.77 4.80 -3.11
CA TYR A 37 31.29 3.45 -3.43
C TYR A 37 31.75 2.93 -4.79
N SER A 38 32.56 3.69 -5.54
CA SER A 38 32.98 3.37 -6.91
C SER A 38 31.80 3.04 -7.86
N VAL A 39 30.68 3.75 -7.65
CA VAL A 39 29.47 3.64 -8.46
C VAL A 39 29.45 4.79 -9.46
N ASP A 40 29.07 4.50 -10.70
CA ASP A 40 28.92 5.53 -11.73
C ASP A 40 27.72 6.44 -11.42
N TYR A 41 27.89 7.75 -11.58
CA TYR A 41 26.86 8.74 -11.26
C TYR A 41 25.54 8.46 -11.97
N VAL A 42 25.57 8.10 -13.26
CA VAL A 42 24.36 7.80 -14.05
C VAL A 42 23.67 6.56 -13.50
N THR A 43 24.46 5.59 -13.03
CA THR A 43 23.93 4.37 -12.41
C THR A 43 23.21 4.69 -11.10
N PHE A 44 23.80 5.53 -10.25
CA PHE A 44 23.17 5.95 -9.00
C PHE A 44 21.90 6.76 -9.23
N SER A 45 21.93 7.76 -10.12
CA SER A 45 20.74 8.58 -10.47
C SER A 45 19.59 7.73 -11.04
N ARG A 46 19.90 6.65 -11.76
CA ARG A 46 18.87 5.70 -12.23
C ARG A 46 18.23 4.93 -11.07
N TRP A 47 18.99 4.59 -10.03
CA TRP A 47 18.42 3.93 -8.86
C TRP A 47 17.50 4.88 -8.11
N GLU A 48 17.96 6.09 -7.84
CA GLU A 48 17.16 7.12 -7.20
C GLU A 48 15.82 7.32 -7.91
N GLY A 49 15.80 7.57 -9.22
CA GLY A 49 14.55 7.71 -9.97
C GLY A 49 13.69 6.43 -9.98
N TYR A 50 14.30 5.25 -10.03
CA TYR A 50 13.56 3.98 -9.88
C TYR A 50 12.90 3.87 -8.51
N PHE A 51 13.59 4.24 -7.43
CA PHE A 51 13.07 4.15 -6.08
C PHE A 51 12.09 5.26 -5.75
N GLU A 52 12.28 6.48 -6.23
CA GLU A 52 11.30 7.58 -6.16
C GLU A 52 10.00 7.20 -6.89
N SER A 53 10.10 6.52 -8.03
CA SER A 53 8.90 6.03 -8.74
C SER A 53 8.22 4.85 -8.06
N LYS A 54 8.91 4.16 -7.14
CA LYS A 54 8.44 2.95 -6.45
C LYS A 54 8.02 3.22 -5.00
N THR A 55 8.51 4.30 -4.38
CA THR A 55 7.82 4.93 -3.26
C THR A 55 6.50 5.40 -3.82
N LEU A 56 5.46 4.60 -3.61
CA LEU A 56 4.08 4.94 -3.95
C LEU A 56 3.85 6.35 -3.44
N SER A 57 3.82 7.33 -4.34
CA SER A 57 3.26 8.62 -4.02
C SER A 57 1.88 8.35 -3.44
N LEU A 58 1.54 9.02 -2.34
CA LEU A 58 0.15 9.01 -1.91
C LEU A 58 -0.69 9.42 -3.12
N PRO A 59 -1.74 8.65 -3.47
CA PRO A 59 -2.61 9.00 -4.58
C PRO A 59 -3.09 10.43 -4.40
N SER A 60 -3.02 11.21 -5.46
CA SER A 60 -3.42 12.62 -5.42
C SER A 60 -4.94 12.76 -5.24
N ASP A 61 -5.70 11.74 -5.66
CA ASP A 61 -7.14 11.63 -5.50
C ASP A 61 -7.64 10.17 -5.37
N LEU A 62 -8.94 10.03 -5.13
CA LEU A 62 -9.62 8.74 -4.97
C LEU A 62 -9.58 7.90 -6.26
N THR A 63 -9.58 8.52 -7.43
CA THR A 63 -9.60 7.83 -8.72
C THR A 63 -8.26 7.15 -9.01
N GLU A 64 -7.15 7.81 -8.67
CA GLU A 64 -5.82 7.25 -8.75
C GLU A 64 -5.65 6.06 -7.78
N LEU A 65 -6.20 6.16 -6.56
CA LEU A 65 -6.21 5.06 -5.60
C LEU A 65 -7.00 3.86 -6.13
N GLU A 66 -8.21 4.08 -6.65
CA GLU A 66 -9.05 3.03 -7.25
C GLU A 66 -8.32 2.33 -8.39
N HIS A 67 -7.65 3.09 -9.26
CA HIS A 67 -6.89 2.55 -10.39
C HIS A 67 -5.67 1.74 -9.93
N GLN A 68 -4.92 2.21 -8.93
CA GLN A 68 -3.80 1.47 -8.35
C GLN A 68 -4.26 0.15 -7.70
N VAL A 69 -5.36 0.18 -6.94
CA VAL A 69 -5.96 -1.02 -6.32
C VAL A 69 -6.44 -2.00 -7.39
N TYR A 70 -7.08 -1.50 -8.45
CA TYR A 70 -7.51 -2.32 -9.58
C TYR A 70 -6.33 -3.02 -10.27
N MET A 71 -5.25 -2.28 -10.58
CA MET A 71 -4.06 -2.85 -11.22
C MET A 71 -3.33 -3.86 -10.33
N ALA A 72 -3.27 -3.61 -9.02
CA ALA A 72 -2.72 -4.56 -8.05
C ALA A 72 -3.52 -5.86 -7.99
N ARG A 73 -4.86 -5.77 -7.97
CA ARG A 73 -5.76 -6.93 -8.00
C ARG A 73 -5.62 -7.72 -9.30
N LYS A 74 -5.68 -7.05 -10.45
CA LYS A 74 -5.51 -7.68 -11.77
C LYS A 74 -4.17 -8.41 -11.90
N LYS A 75 -3.09 -7.83 -11.37
CA LYS A 75 -1.78 -8.48 -11.32
C LYS A 75 -1.79 -9.72 -10.43
N SER A 76 -2.43 -9.67 -9.26
CA SER A 76 -2.58 -10.83 -8.37
C SER A 76 -3.43 -11.95 -8.97
N GLU A 77 -4.48 -11.60 -9.73
CA GLU A 77 -5.34 -12.56 -10.43
C GLU A 77 -4.59 -13.23 -11.58
N SER A 78 -3.82 -12.47 -12.36
CA SER A 78 -2.98 -13.02 -13.44
C SER A 78 -1.89 -13.96 -12.94
N SER A 79 -1.42 -13.79 -11.70
CA SER A 79 -0.41 -14.64 -11.06
C SER A 79 -1.01 -15.82 -10.28
N LYS A 80 -2.29 -15.75 -9.90
CA LYS A 80 -3.06 -16.89 -9.35
C LYS A 80 -3.53 -17.87 -10.42
N ALA A 81 -3.33 -17.60 -11.71
CA ALA A 81 -3.71 -18.47 -12.83
C ALA A 81 -2.83 -19.73 -12.98
N THR A 82 -2.28 -20.28 -11.90
CA THR A 82 -1.51 -21.53 -11.92
C THR A 82 -2.21 -22.57 -11.03
N GLY A 83 -2.94 -23.48 -11.68
CA GLY A 83 -3.48 -24.72 -11.10
C GLY A 83 -4.98 -24.71 -10.76
N PRO A 84 -5.68 -25.85 -10.88
CA PRO A 84 -7.04 -25.99 -10.39
C PRO A 84 -7.03 -25.83 -8.86
N GLN A 85 -7.47 -24.67 -8.39
CA GLN A 85 -7.69 -24.40 -6.96
C GLN A 85 -8.63 -25.49 -6.42
N THR A 86 -8.17 -26.23 -5.42
CA THR A 86 -8.99 -27.31 -4.87
C THR A 86 -10.23 -26.70 -4.22
N GLU A 87 -11.37 -27.38 -4.28
CA GLU A 87 -12.62 -26.91 -3.65
C GLU A 87 -12.41 -26.53 -2.17
N SER A 88 -11.53 -27.26 -1.48
CA SER A 88 -11.12 -26.98 -0.10
C SER A 88 -10.49 -25.60 0.10
N GLU A 89 -9.70 -25.13 -0.85
CA GLU A 89 -9.04 -23.82 -0.77
C GLU A 89 -10.03 -22.68 -1.04
N ARG A 90 -10.94 -22.89 -2.00
CA ARG A 90 -12.03 -21.92 -2.27
C ARG A 90 -12.92 -21.75 -1.05
N LEU A 91 -13.34 -22.86 -0.45
CA LEU A 91 -14.16 -22.83 0.76
C LEU A 91 -13.43 -22.14 1.93
N ARG A 92 -12.12 -22.33 2.08
CA ARG A 92 -11.33 -21.60 3.10
C ARG A 92 -11.27 -20.10 2.84
N GLU A 93 -11.03 -19.69 1.60
CA GLU A 93 -11.01 -18.27 1.22
C GLU A 93 -12.38 -17.61 1.44
N GLU A 94 -13.46 -18.30 1.06
CA GLU A 94 -14.82 -17.83 1.28
C GLU A 94 -15.17 -17.75 2.76
N ASN A 95 -14.83 -18.77 3.55
CA ASN A 95 -15.07 -18.76 5.00
C ASN A 95 -14.32 -17.60 5.66
N LEU A 96 -13.08 -17.33 5.25
CA LEU A 96 -12.31 -16.20 5.74
C LEU A 96 -12.97 -14.86 5.38
N ARG A 97 -13.47 -14.73 4.14
CA ARG A 97 -14.19 -13.53 3.69
C ARG A 97 -15.49 -13.33 4.48
N LEU A 98 -16.27 -14.38 4.68
CA LEU A 98 -17.52 -14.34 5.44
C LEU A 98 -17.28 -13.95 6.90
N ARG A 99 -16.26 -14.52 7.54
CA ARG A 99 -15.86 -14.14 8.91
C ARG A 99 -15.50 -12.66 9.02
N LYS A 100 -14.75 -12.12 8.05
CA LYS A 100 -14.42 -10.69 8.02
C LYS A 100 -15.66 -9.82 7.84
N ALA A 101 -16.58 -10.20 6.97
CA ALA A 101 -17.83 -9.48 6.76
C ALA A 101 -18.72 -9.50 8.00
N LEU A 102 -18.78 -10.64 8.70
CA LEU A 102 -19.52 -10.80 9.95
C LEU A 102 -18.94 -9.88 11.03
N ALA A 103 -17.62 -9.95 11.27
CA ALA A 103 -16.96 -9.11 12.27
C ALA A 103 -17.16 -7.60 12.01
N TYR A 104 -17.13 -7.18 10.75
CA TYR A 104 -17.44 -5.79 10.38
C TYR A 104 -18.90 -5.42 10.68
N SER A 105 -19.84 -6.31 10.38
CA SER A 105 -21.26 -6.09 10.65
C SER A 105 -21.54 -6.00 12.16
N GLU A 106 -20.92 -6.87 12.96
CA GLU A 106 -21.02 -6.86 14.42
C GLU A 106 -20.47 -5.56 15.01
N LEU A 107 -19.25 -5.17 14.61
CA LEU A 107 -18.64 -3.90 15.06
C LEU A 107 -19.49 -2.68 14.67
N ARG A 108 -20.07 -2.67 13.46
CA ARG A 108 -20.97 -1.61 13.03
C ARG A 108 -22.21 -1.52 13.92
N ASN A 109 -22.79 -2.65 14.28
CA ASN A 109 -23.97 -2.70 15.14
C ASN A 109 -23.62 -2.20 16.56
N GLU A 110 -22.49 -2.62 17.12
CA GLU A 110 -21.99 -2.15 18.40
C GLU A 110 -21.78 -0.63 18.40
N ALA A 111 -21.12 -0.10 17.38
CA ALA A 111 -20.91 1.34 17.22
C ALA A 111 -22.24 2.12 17.12
N LEU A 112 -23.23 1.59 16.39
CA LEU A 112 -24.57 2.18 16.34
C LEU A 112 -25.25 2.18 17.71
N HIS A 113 -25.14 1.10 18.47
CA HIS A 113 -25.69 1.04 19.83
C HIS A 113 -25.04 2.05 20.76
N GLU A 114 -23.72 2.20 20.72
CA GLU A 114 -23.00 3.21 21.50
C GLU A 114 -23.41 4.64 21.11
N LEU A 115 -23.58 4.93 19.81
CA LEU A 115 -24.08 6.23 19.36
C LEU A 115 -25.49 6.53 19.89
N LEU A 116 -26.40 5.54 19.88
CA LEU A 116 -27.73 5.68 20.45
C LEU A 116 -27.69 5.95 21.96
N LYS A 117 -26.79 5.26 22.66
CA LYS A 117 -26.57 5.44 24.10
C LYS A 117 -26.06 6.85 24.40
N ILE A 118 -25.00 7.29 23.73
CA ILE A 118 -24.42 8.64 23.87
C ILE A 118 -25.47 9.71 23.57
N GLY A 119 -26.24 9.56 22.48
CA GLY A 119 -27.31 10.49 22.11
C GLY A 119 -28.34 10.67 23.22
N ARG A 120 -28.76 9.58 23.88
CA ARG A 120 -29.70 9.64 25.01
C ARG A 120 -29.07 10.17 26.29
N GLU A 121 -27.92 9.64 26.68
CA GLU A 121 -27.31 9.92 28.00
C GLU A 121 -26.67 11.31 28.07
N GLN A 122 -25.93 11.72 27.04
CA GLN A 122 -25.18 12.98 27.06
C GLN A 122 -26.00 14.15 26.50
N TYR A 123 -26.86 13.87 25.52
CA TYR A 123 -27.58 14.92 24.78
C TYR A 123 -29.10 14.90 25.01
N GLY A 124 -29.66 13.86 25.66
CA GLY A 124 -31.10 13.74 25.86
C GLY A 124 -31.89 13.52 24.57
N ILE A 125 -31.22 13.17 23.46
CA ILE A 125 -31.81 13.01 22.14
C ILE A 125 -32.05 11.53 21.88
N ASP A 126 -33.33 11.15 21.72
CA ASP A 126 -33.68 9.82 21.26
C ASP A 126 -33.63 9.74 19.73
N LEU A 127 -32.49 9.31 19.21
CA LEU A 127 -32.21 9.20 17.77
C LEU A 127 -33.12 8.18 17.04
N LEU A 128 -33.81 7.30 17.77
CA LEU A 128 -34.80 6.38 17.18
C LEU A 128 -36.19 7.02 17.06
N LYS A 129 -36.44 8.15 17.71
CA LYS A 129 -37.74 8.83 17.69
C LYS A 129 -37.80 9.79 16.51
N LYS A 130 -38.84 9.68 15.67
CA LYS A 130 -39.10 10.67 14.62
C LYS A 130 -39.52 12.01 15.25
N ALA A 131 -38.88 13.10 14.84
CA ALA A 131 -39.33 14.45 15.18
C ALA A 131 -40.72 14.69 14.54
N GLY A 132 -41.73 14.96 15.37
CA GLY A 132 -43.05 15.38 14.88
C GLY A 132 -44.23 14.45 15.11
N ALA A 133 -44.14 13.41 15.95
CA ALA A 133 -45.33 12.71 16.44
C ALA A 133 -46.12 13.63 17.40
N LYS A 134 -47.03 14.45 16.84
CA LYS A 134 -48.02 15.22 17.61
C LYS A 134 -48.85 14.24 18.44
N ARG A 135 -49.03 14.56 19.73
CA ARG A 135 -50.03 13.93 20.59
C ARG A 135 -51.43 14.34 20.16
#